data_AF-A0A6J4LE58-F1
#
_entry.id   AF-A0A6J4LE58-F1
#
_cell.length_a   1.000
_cell.length_b   1.000
_cell.length_c   1.000
_cell.angle_alpha   90.00
_cell.angle_beta   90.00
_cell.angle_gamma   90.00
#
_symmetry.space_group_name_H-M   'P 1'
#
loop_
_entity.id
_entity.type
_entity.pdbx_description
1 polymer ?
#
loop_
_entity_poly.entity_id
_entity_poly.type
_entity_poly.pdbx_seq_one_letter_code
_entity_poly.pdbx_strand_id
1 'polypeptide(L)'
;MVRIQDVTAALESWAPPAYQESYDNAGLLVGDPHTPLTGVLLSLDATEAVVAEAVRRGCNLVVAHHPIVFKGLKKINTGSYVGRAVVSAVKHDVALYAAHTNLDNVQGGVNFHLAARLGLGGVRILA
;
A
#
# COMPACT_ATOMS: atom_id res chain seq x y z
N MET A 1 -22.52 -1.63 -2.49
CA MET A 1 -21.58 -2.20 -1.50
C MET A 1 -20.19 -1.71 -1.90
N VAL A 2 -19.45 -1.10 -0.98
CA VAL A 2 -18.09 -0.60 -1.27
C VAL A 2 -17.18 -1.79 -1.58
N ARG A 3 -16.34 -1.65 -2.60
CA ARG A 3 -15.36 -2.64 -3.06
C ARG A 3 -13.95 -2.11 -2.86
N ILE A 4 -12.96 -3.01 -2.94
CA ILE A 4 -11.54 -2.65 -2.83
C ILE A 4 -11.16 -1.55 -3.84
N GLN A 5 -11.62 -1.67 -5.09
CA GLN A 5 -11.37 -0.68 -6.14
C GLN A 5 -11.84 0.74 -5.77
N ASP A 6 -12.89 0.87 -4.96
CA ASP A 6 -13.44 2.19 -4.61
C ASP A 6 -12.46 2.91 -3.66
N VAL A 7 -11.78 2.15 -2.79
CA VAL A 7 -10.71 2.66 -1.92
C VAL A 7 -9.45 2.96 -2.73
N THR A 8 -9.02 2.04 -3.60
CA THR A 8 -7.81 2.26 -4.41
C THR A 8 -7.97 3.42 -5.36
N ALA A 9 -9.13 3.60 -5.98
CA ALA A 9 -9.42 4.76 -6.83
C ALA A 9 -9.37 6.08 -6.04
N ALA A 10 -9.86 6.10 -4.78
CA ALA A 10 -9.75 7.27 -3.92
C ALA A 10 -8.29 7.59 -3.57
N LEU A 11 -7.48 6.56 -3.27
CA LEU A 11 -6.04 6.72 -3.03
C LEU A 11 -5.32 7.23 -4.28
N GLU A 12 -5.63 6.69 -5.46
CA GLU A 12 -5.03 7.08 -6.73
C GLU A 12 -5.46 8.48 -7.20
N SER A 13 -6.66 8.93 -6.83
CA SER A 13 -7.08 10.32 -7.04
C SER A 13 -6.27 11.30 -6.19
N TRP A 14 -5.81 10.89 -5.00
CA TRP A 14 -4.96 11.71 -4.14
C TRP A 14 -3.48 11.61 -4.51
N ALA A 15 -3.01 10.39 -4.77
CA ALA A 15 -1.65 10.08 -5.17
C ALA A 15 -1.62 9.32 -6.52
N PRO A 16 -1.67 10.03 -7.66
CA PRO A 16 -1.72 9.43 -8.98
C PRO A 16 -0.59 8.41 -9.22
N PRO A 17 -0.89 7.22 -9.77
CA PRO A 17 0.14 6.24 -10.11
C PRO A 17 1.21 6.77 -11.07
N ALA A 18 0.89 7.78 -11.88
CA ALA A 18 1.83 8.43 -12.80
C ALA A 18 2.96 9.20 -12.10
N TYR A 19 2.84 9.46 -10.79
CA TYR A 19 3.88 10.13 -9.99
C TYR A 19 4.85 9.17 -9.33
N GLN A 20 4.66 7.85 -9.49
CA GLN A 20 5.65 6.90 -9.01
C GLN A 20 6.92 6.96 -9.86
N GLU A 21 8.07 6.72 -9.25
CA GLU A 21 9.35 6.59 -9.94
C GLU A 21 9.37 5.39 -10.89
N SER A 22 10.23 5.42 -11.92
CA SER A 22 10.26 4.37 -12.95
C SER A 22 10.64 2.97 -12.43
N TYR A 23 11.25 2.89 -11.24
CA TYR A 23 11.65 1.65 -10.59
C TYR A 23 10.60 1.13 -9.60
N ASP A 24 9.56 1.91 -9.34
CA ASP A 24 8.59 1.65 -8.28
C ASP A 24 7.54 0.59 -8.68
N ASN A 25 6.78 0.12 -7.70
CA ASN A 25 5.68 -0.81 -7.85
C ASN A 25 4.51 -0.44 -6.92
N ALA A 26 3.95 0.77 -7.09
CA ALA A 26 2.75 1.22 -6.37
C ALA A 26 1.47 0.68 -7.03
N GLY A 27 0.41 0.52 -6.24
CA GLY A 27 -0.89 0.01 -6.69
C GLY A 27 -1.34 -1.27 -5.97
N LEU A 28 -2.34 -1.96 -6.52
CA LEU A 28 -2.85 -3.23 -5.99
C LEU A 28 -1.89 -4.38 -6.35
N LEU A 29 -1.20 -4.93 -5.36
CA LEU A 29 -0.17 -5.96 -5.53
C LEU A 29 -0.69 -7.39 -5.37
N VAL A 30 -1.67 -7.59 -4.49
CA VAL A 30 -2.31 -8.87 -4.19
C VAL A 30 -3.80 -8.64 -3.97
N GLY A 31 -4.64 -9.52 -4.52
CA GLY A 31 -6.09 -9.50 -4.32
C GLY A 31 -6.89 -9.21 -5.59
N ASP A 32 -8.22 -9.14 -5.45
CA ASP A 32 -9.16 -8.83 -6.52
C ASP A 32 -9.84 -7.46 -6.24
N PRO A 33 -9.71 -6.47 -7.15
CA PRO A 33 -10.30 -5.14 -6.97
C PRO A 33 -11.83 -5.15 -6.81
N HIS A 34 -12.51 -6.19 -7.30
CA HIS A 34 -13.97 -6.29 -7.24
C HIS A 34 -14.50 -6.92 -5.94
N THR A 35 -13.61 -7.40 -5.06
CA THR A 35 -13.96 -7.96 -3.76
C THR A 35 -14.69 -6.91 -2.89
N PRO A 36 -15.84 -7.27 -2.27
CA PRO A 36 -16.48 -6.42 -1.26
C PRO A 36 -15.54 -6.07 -0.11
N LEU A 37 -15.48 -4.79 0.26
CA LEU A 37 -14.61 -4.32 1.34
C LEU A 37 -15.25 -4.62 2.72
N THR A 38 -14.48 -5.23 3.62
CA THR A 38 -14.87 -5.43 5.03
C THR A 38 -14.13 -4.48 5.98
N GLY A 39 -12.94 -4.03 5.61
CA GLY A 39 -12.18 -3.05 6.37
C GLY A 39 -10.79 -2.82 5.80
N VAL A 40 -10.19 -1.67 6.17
CA VAL A 40 -8.86 -1.27 5.72
C VAL A 40 -7.91 -1.17 6.92
N LEU A 41 -6.73 -1.76 6.81
CA LEU A 41 -5.61 -1.56 7.73
C LEU A 41 -4.54 -0.72 7.03
N LEU A 42 -4.16 0.41 7.64
CA LEU A 42 -3.03 1.22 7.17
C LEU A 42 -1.74 0.76 7.84
N SER A 43 -0.66 0.62 7.07
CA SER A 43 0.65 0.25 7.60
C SER A 43 1.80 0.92 6.84
N LEU A 44 3.02 0.85 7.40
CA LEU A 44 4.23 1.20 6.66
C LEU A 44 4.64 0.03 5.75
N ASP A 45 4.75 -1.17 6.33
CA ASP A 45 5.10 -2.42 5.64
C ASP A 45 3.95 -3.44 5.71
N ALA A 46 3.74 -4.23 4.65
CA ALA A 46 2.76 -5.32 4.63
C ALA A 46 3.39 -6.68 4.99
N THR A 47 3.94 -6.80 6.20
CA THR A 47 4.53 -8.06 6.67
C THR A 47 3.47 -9.13 6.97
N GLU A 48 3.89 -10.39 7.11
CA GLU A 48 3.00 -11.49 7.54
C GLU A 48 2.26 -11.18 8.86
N ALA A 49 2.92 -10.48 9.79
CA ALA A 49 2.31 -10.07 11.06
C ALA A 49 1.20 -9.01 10.87
N VAL A 50 1.36 -8.10 9.91
CA VAL A 50 0.36 -7.08 9.55
C VAL A 50 -0.82 -7.74 8.85
N VAL A 51 -0.59 -8.72 7.99
CA VAL A 51 -1.69 -9.53 7.41
C VAL A 51 -2.47 -10.22 8.52
N ALA A 52 -1.78 -10.85 9.48
CA ALA A 52 -2.44 -11.48 10.63
C ALA A 52 -3.22 -10.47 11.49
N GLU A 53 -2.74 -9.23 11.61
CA GLU A 53 -3.47 -8.15 12.27
C GLU A 53 -4.75 -7.77 11.50
N ALA A 54 -4.68 -7.61 10.18
CA ALA A 54 -5.83 -7.31 9.34
C ALA A 54 -6.93 -8.36 9.53
N VAL A 55 -6.56 -9.65 9.49
CA VAL A 55 -7.48 -10.76 9.73
C VAL A 55 -8.12 -10.67 11.12
N ARG A 56 -7.33 -10.47 12.19
CA ARG A 56 -7.86 -10.33 13.56
C ARG A 56 -8.84 -9.17 13.70
N ARG A 57 -8.66 -8.11 12.91
CA ARG A 57 -9.50 -6.90 12.91
C ARG A 57 -10.66 -6.94 11.91
N GLY A 58 -10.80 -8.02 11.14
CA GLY A 58 -11.83 -8.15 10.10
C GLY A 58 -11.59 -7.26 8.87
N CYS A 59 -10.36 -6.79 8.66
CA CYS A 59 -9.96 -6.03 7.47
C CYS A 59 -9.52 -6.97 6.35
N ASN A 60 -9.94 -6.69 5.12
CA ASN A 60 -9.56 -7.44 3.93
C ASN A 60 -8.76 -6.61 2.91
N LEU A 61 -8.29 -5.43 3.31
CA LEU A 61 -7.35 -4.62 2.57
C LEU A 61 -6.29 -4.06 3.51
N VAL A 62 -5.01 -4.31 3.19
CA VAL A 62 -3.87 -3.62 3.79
C VAL A 62 -3.38 -2.58 2.78
N VAL A 63 -3.33 -1.31 3.19
CA VAL A 63 -2.71 -0.22 2.45
C VAL A 63 -1.39 0.08 3.14
N ALA A 64 -0.29 -0.31 2.49
CA ALA A 64 1.07 -0.09 2.96
C ALA A 64 1.75 1.05 2.19
N HIS A 65 2.71 1.72 2.81
CA HIS A 65 3.57 2.65 2.07
C HIS A 65 4.59 1.88 1.22
N HIS A 66 5.32 0.94 1.81
CA HIS A 66 6.33 0.17 1.09
C HIS A 66 5.72 -1.02 0.34
N PRO A 67 6.05 -1.21 -0.96
CA PRO A 67 5.56 -2.33 -1.74
C PRO A 67 6.23 -3.63 -1.30
N ILE A 68 5.45 -4.54 -0.70
CA ILE A 68 5.95 -5.85 -0.27
C ILE A 68 6.48 -6.69 -1.44
N VAL A 69 5.88 -6.54 -2.63
CA VAL A 69 6.39 -7.06 -3.90
C VAL A 69 7.06 -5.90 -4.62
N PHE A 70 8.36 -5.67 -4.40
CA PHE A 70 9.08 -4.60 -5.09
C PHE A 70 9.67 -5.03 -6.44
N LYS A 71 10.03 -6.31 -6.57
CA LYS A 71 10.50 -6.93 -7.82
C LYS A 71 9.68 -8.17 -8.10
N GLY A 72 9.56 -8.52 -9.39
CA GLY A 72 8.82 -9.71 -9.82
C GLY A 72 9.25 -10.98 -9.08
N LEU A 73 8.27 -11.72 -8.56
CA LEU A 73 8.50 -12.96 -7.81
C LEU A 73 8.74 -14.14 -8.75
N LYS A 74 9.90 -14.80 -8.60
CA LYS A 74 10.23 -16.03 -9.35
C LYS A 74 9.62 -17.29 -8.73
N LYS A 75 9.27 -17.24 -7.44
CA LYS A 75 8.68 -18.33 -6.66
C LYS A 75 7.71 -17.73 -5.64
N ILE A 76 6.58 -18.40 -5.42
CA ILE A 76 5.59 -18.01 -4.41
C ILE A 76 5.51 -19.17 -3.41
N ASN A 77 6.31 -19.08 -2.35
CA ASN A 77 6.33 -20.02 -1.23
C ASN A 77 6.77 -19.28 0.05
N THR A 78 6.80 -19.96 1.20
CA THR A 78 7.10 -19.35 2.50
C THR A 78 8.61 -19.21 2.81
N GLY A 79 9.47 -19.42 1.81
CA GLY A 79 10.93 -19.39 1.97
C GLY A 79 11.53 -17.98 2.16
N SER A 80 10.77 -16.92 1.89
CA SER A 80 11.18 -15.52 2.12
C SER A 80 10.10 -14.76 2.88
N TYR A 81 10.44 -13.62 3.49
CA TYR A 81 9.46 -12.79 4.20
C TYR A 81 8.38 -12.24 3.26
N VAL A 82 8.75 -11.85 2.04
CA VAL A 82 7.81 -11.43 0.99
C VAL A 82 6.86 -12.57 0.63
N GLY A 83 7.42 -13.77 0.41
CA GLY A 83 6.64 -14.95 0.09
C GLY A 83 5.68 -15.34 1.20
N ARG A 84 6.09 -15.25 2.48
CA ARG A 84 5.19 -15.48 3.62
C ARG A 84 4.05 -14.46 3.69
N ALA A 85 4.34 -13.17 3.50
CA ALA A 85 3.31 -12.13 3.48
C ALA A 85 2.30 -12.36 2.35
N VAL A 86 2.77 -12.61 1.12
CA VAL A 86 1.91 -12.88 -0.05
C VAL A 86 1.09 -14.16 0.13
N VAL A 87 1.72 -15.26 0.54
CA VAL A 87 1.01 -16.54 0.79
C VAL A 87 -0.02 -16.39 1.90
N SER A 88 0.30 -15.66 2.97
CA SER A 88 -0.63 -15.38 4.06
C SER A 88 -1.81 -14.53 3.58
N ALA A 89 -1.55 -13.46 2.83
CA ALA A 89 -2.58 -12.56 2.30
C ALA A 89 -3.57 -13.30 1.39
N VAL A 90 -3.06 -14.11 0.45
CA VAL A 90 -3.89 -14.94 -0.44
C VAL A 90 -4.73 -15.95 0.35
N LYS A 91 -4.17 -16.60 1.37
CA LYS A 91 -4.90 -17.61 2.16
C LYS A 91 -6.04 -17.07 3.00
N HIS A 92 -6.00 -15.78 3.34
CA HIS A 92 -6.98 -15.14 4.21
C HIS A 92 -7.82 -14.09 3.48
N ASP A 93 -7.79 -14.07 2.15
CA ASP A 93 -8.52 -13.12 1.31
C ASP A 93 -8.25 -11.65 1.68
N VAL A 94 -6.99 -11.33 2.03
CA VAL A 94 -6.54 -9.96 2.33
C VAL A 94 -5.81 -9.41 1.12
N ALA A 95 -6.32 -8.32 0.56
CA ALA A 95 -5.63 -7.59 -0.50
C ALA A 95 -4.49 -6.73 0.05
N LEU A 96 -3.43 -6.57 -0.73
CA LEU A 96 -2.28 -5.72 -0.40
C LEU A 96 -2.14 -4.63 -1.46
N TYR A 97 -2.23 -3.37 -1.03
CA TYR A 97 -2.03 -2.19 -1.87
C TYR A 97 -0.81 -1.39 -1.38
N ALA A 98 -0.03 -0.84 -2.29
CA ALA A 98 1.13 0.00 -1.99
C ALA A 98 0.93 1.44 -2.48
N ALA A 99 1.13 2.42 -1.59
CA ALA A 99 1.20 3.85 -1.90
C ALA A 99 2.62 4.35 -1.55
N HIS A 100 3.54 4.27 -2.50
CA HIS A 100 4.98 4.43 -2.27
C HIS A 100 5.47 5.80 -2.78
N THR A 101 6.31 5.82 -3.82
CA THR A 101 6.90 7.07 -4.30
C THR A 101 5.86 8.03 -4.90
N ASN A 102 4.75 7.51 -5.43
CA ASN A 102 3.63 8.35 -5.83
C ASN A 102 3.09 9.18 -4.65
N LEU A 103 3.04 8.62 -3.44
CA LEU A 103 2.62 9.34 -2.24
C LEU A 103 3.71 10.28 -1.70
N ASP A 104 4.98 9.99 -1.96
CA ASP A 104 6.09 10.89 -1.63
C ASP A 104 6.12 12.13 -2.52
N ASN A 105 5.73 11.96 -3.79
CA ASN A 105 5.82 12.97 -4.85
C ASN A 105 4.61 13.89 -4.96
N VAL A 106 3.53 13.66 -4.19
CA VAL A 106 2.33 14.51 -4.24
C VAL A 106 2.42 15.69 -3.27
N GLN A 107 1.83 16.81 -3.69
CA GLN A 107 1.55 17.89 -2.75
C GLN A 107 0.55 17.39 -1.69
N GLY A 108 0.88 17.58 -0.41
CA GLY A 108 0.12 16.99 0.69
C GLY A 108 0.49 15.54 1.01
N GLY A 109 1.53 14.99 0.38
CA GLY A 109 2.05 13.64 0.63
C GLY A 109 2.96 13.52 1.86
N VAL A 110 3.76 12.45 1.89
CA VAL A 110 4.65 12.14 3.03
C VAL A 110 5.56 13.32 3.39
N ASN A 111 6.31 13.82 2.39
CA ASN A 111 7.28 14.91 2.59
C ASN A 111 6.62 16.21 3.07
N PHE A 112 5.41 16.52 2.58
CA PHE A 112 4.65 17.69 3.03
C PHE A 112 4.29 17.58 4.51
N HIS A 113 3.80 16.41 4.95
CA HIS A 113 3.44 16.17 6.34
C HIS A 113 4.68 16.13 7.26
N LEU A 114 5.80 15.59 6.79
CA LEU A 114 7.06 15.65 7.53
C LEU A 114 7.52 17.09 7.75
N ALA A 115 7.51 17.91 6.69
CA ALA A 115 7.89 19.31 6.79
C ALA A 115 6.97 20.09 7.74
N ALA A 116 5.66 19.85 7.70
CA ALA A 116 4.70 20.43 8.64
C ALA A 116 4.99 20.02 10.10
N ARG A 117 5.30 18.74 10.35
CA ARG A 117 5.67 18.27 11.69
C ARG A 117 6.97 18.86 12.22
N LEU A 118 7.88 19.22 11.33
CA LEU A 118 9.12 19.93 11.65
C LEU A 118 8.93 21.45 11.79
N GLY A 119 7.73 21.98 11.56
CA GLY A 119 7.44 23.41 11.64
C GLY A 119 8.02 24.23 10.47
N LEU A 120 8.30 23.58 9.33
CA LEU A 120 8.83 24.27 8.15
C LEU A 120 7.72 25.03 7.41
N GLY A 121 7.95 26.32 7.17
CA GLY A 121 7.08 27.19 6.36
C GLY A 121 7.63 27.41 4.94
N GLY A 122 6.76 27.85 4.02
CA GLY A 122 7.18 28.19 2.65
C GLY A 122 7.75 27.02 1.86
N VAL A 123 7.32 25.79 2.16
CA VAL A 123 7.80 24.58 1.52
C VAL A 123 7.43 24.54 0.04
N ARG A 124 8.32 23.98 -0.77
CA ARG A 124 8.13 23.76 -2.21
C ARG A 124 8.67 22.39 -2.59
N ILE A 125 8.22 21.87 -3.73
CA ILE A 125 8.78 20.63 -4.30
C ILE A 125 10.28 20.83 -4.54
N LEU A 126 11.07 19.85 -4.12
CA LEU A 126 12.51 19.78 -4.35
C LEU A 126 12.74 19.23 -5.76
N ALA A 127 13.53 19.95 -6.56
CA ALA A 127 13.89 19.59 -7.93
C ALA A 127 15.13 18.68 -7.97
#